data_AF-A0A7G7X573-F1
#
_entry.id   AF-A0A7G7X573-F1
#
_cell.length_a   1.000
_cell.length_b   1.000
_cell.length_c   1.000
_cell.angle_alpha   90.00
_cell.angle_beta   90.00
_cell.angle_gamma   90.00
#
_symmetry.space_group_name_H-M   'P 1'
#
loop_
_entity.id
_entity.type
_entity.pdbx_description
1 polymer ?
#
loop_
_entity_poly.entity_id
_entity_poly.type
_entity_poly.pdbx_seq_one_letter_code
_entity_poly.pdbx_strand_id
1 'polypeptide(L)'
;MEYWLSAETFGTAGADVQYLRDPQEAFYRLLGVFAGNSIVVGRNPLFEPKAKLDSRAEVPHSVRSADTLIRIESRLPGLLGSLGSVDIEADCGLCEKVTYYSIKGSPYSTDIQAPTICSIPKAQRLYNDSLELYFSTPPANTDPSPFKTRNWYWAVRAQLILKNCGENRHFPAPGVKGLALYVPVHAKANFNKAELPFWADEKNHKVSSNE
;
A
#
# COMPACT_ATOMS: atom_id res chain seq x y z
N MET A 1 6.02 -19.63 7.60
CA MET A 1 7.43 -20.04 7.49
C MET A 1 7.56 -21.56 7.38
N GLU A 2 6.78 -22.34 8.13
CA GLU A 2 6.86 -23.81 8.22
C GLU A 2 6.57 -24.56 6.90
N TYR A 3 5.66 -24.07 6.05
CA TYR A 3 5.28 -24.77 4.82
C TYR A 3 6.39 -24.90 3.76
N TRP A 4 7.35 -23.96 3.74
CA TRP A 4 8.51 -24.03 2.84
C TRP A 4 9.51 -25.10 3.28
N LEU A 5 9.66 -25.28 4.60
CA LEU A 5 10.54 -26.30 5.16
C LEU A 5 9.95 -27.71 5.03
N SER A 6 8.63 -27.83 4.88
CA SER A 6 7.96 -29.12 4.72
C SER A 6 7.93 -29.65 3.28
N ALA A 7 8.21 -28.83 2.26
CA ALA A 7 8.08 -29.26 0.87
C ALA A 7 9.37 -29.94 0.36
N GLU A 8 9.29 -31.27 0.25
CA GLU A 8 10.08 -32.19 -0.59
C GLU A 8 11.61 -32.27 -0.43
N THR A 9 12.21 -31.66 0.59
CA THR A 9 13.37 -32.29 1.26
C THR A 9 12.99 -32.96 2.60
N PHE A 10 11.79 -32.73 3.14
CA PHE A 10 11.40 -33.21 4.50
C PHE A 10 9.98 -33.78 4.70
N GLY A 11 9.19 -34.07 3.65
CA GLY A 11 8.19 -35.15 3.73
C GLY A 11 6.71 -34.91 3.35
N THR A 12 6.12 -36.03 2.91
CA THR A 12 4.72 -36.42 2.70
C THR A 12 3.89 -35.80 1.57
N ALA A 13 3.49 -36.69 0.65
CA ALA A 13 2.55 -36.47 -0.45
C ALA A 13 1.19 -35.99 0.07
N GLY A 14 0.72 -34.83 -0.41
CA GLY A 14 -0.64 -34.37 -0.13
C GLY A 14 -0.93 -32.89 -0.35
N ALA A 15 0.08 -32.03 -0.46
CA ALA A 15 -0.15 -30.66 -0.93
C ALA A 15 -0.04 -30.63 -2.46
N ASP A 16 -0.98 -30.00 -3.14
CA ASP A 16 -0.88 -29.71 -4.58
C ASP A 16 0.21 -28.65 -4.82
N VAL A 17 1.47 -29.06 -4.71
CA VAL A 17 2.69 -28.21 -4.85
C VAL A 17 3.12 -28.08 -6.32
N GLN A 18 2.17 -27.97 -7.25
CA GLN A 18 2.48 -27.71 -8.67
C GLN A 18 3.37 -26.47 -8.85
N TYR A 19 3.18 -25.44 -8.03
CA TYR A 19 3.93 -24.19 -8.05
C TYR A 19 5.37 -24.28 -7.52
N LEU A 20 5.76 -25.40 -6.86
CA LEU A 20 7.15 -25.66 -6.47
C LEU A 20 7.89 -26.51 -7.49
N ARG A 21 7.19 -27.08 -8.47
CA ARG A 21 7.80 -27.90 -9.53
C ARG A 21 8.42 -27.06 -10.65
N ASP A 22 7.87 -25.88 -10.91
CA ASP A 22 8.50 -24.91 -11.79
C ASP A 22 9.52 -24.07 -11.00
N PRO A 23 10.83 -24.18 -11.30
CA PRO A 23 11.86 -23.43 -10.60
C PRO A 23 11.69 -21.91 -10.75
N GLN A 24 11.13 -21.43 -11.86
CA GLN A 24 10.89 -20.00 -12.06
C GLN A 24 9.74 -19.49 -11.17
N GLU A 25 8.65 -20.24 -11.07
CA GLU A 25 7.55 -19.90 -10.18
C GLU A 25 7.91 -20.03 -8.69
N ALA A 26 8.67 -21.07 -8.33
CA ALA A 26 9.17 -21.25 -6.97
C ALA A 26 10.08 -20.08 -6.55
N PHE A 27 11.00 -19.67 -7.42
CA PHE A 27 11.87 -18.51 -7.18
C PHE A 27 11.08 -17.21 -7.08
N TYR A 28 10.09 -17.00 -7.95
CA TYR A 28 9.20 -15.83 -7.88
C TYR A 28 8.41 -15.76 -6.57
N ARG A 29 7.87 -16.89 -6.11
CA ARG A 29 7.15 -16.96 -4.83
C ARG A 29 8.08 -16.73 -3.64
N LEU A 30 9.29 -17.26 -3.69
CA LEU A 30 10.32 -17.01 -2.69
C LEU A 30 10.69 -15.51 -2.67
N LEU A 31 10.93 -14.92 -3.84
CA LEU A 31 11.13 -13.48 -3.96
C LEU A 31 9.95 -12.73 -3.36
N GLY A 32 8.70 -13.13 -3.61
CA GLY A 32 7.53 -12.48 -3.02
C GLY A 32 7.49 -12.47 -1.48
N VAL A 33 8.05 -13.49 -0.83
CA VAL A 33 8.20 -13.52 0.64
C VAL A 33 9.17 -12.43 1.11
N PHE A 34 10.22 -12.15 0.35
CA PHE A 34 11.24 -11.15 0.69
C PHE A 34 10.94 -9.74 0.12
N ALA A 35 10.25 -9.67 -1.01
CA ALA A 35 9.92 -8.47 -1.80
C ALA A 35 8.76 -7.67 -1.23
N GLY A 36 8.08 -8.18 -0.21
CA GLY A 36 6.88 -7.59 0.36
C GLY A 36 6.99 -6.07 0.50
N ASN A 37 6.01 -5.37 -0.05
CA ASN A 37 5.97 -3.92 -0.06
C ASN A 37 5.56 -3.46 1.34
N SER A 38 6.17 -2.42 1.89
CA SER A 38 5.68 -1.75 3.09
C SER A 38 5.03 -0.42 2.73
N ILE A 39 3.91 -0.14 3.40
CA ILE A 39 3.18 1.11 3.22
C ILE A 39 3.16 1.86 4.55
N VAL A 40 3.64 3.10 4.54
CA VAL A 40 3.65 4.01 5.68
C VAL A 40 2.83 5.23 5.32
N VAL A 41 1.75 5.47 6.07
CA VAL A 41 0.94 6.69 5.96
C VAL A 41 1.23 7.54 7.18
N GLY A 42 1.69 8.77 6.98
CA GLY A 42 2.09 9.67 8.07
C GLY A 42 1.94 11.15 7.72
N ARG A 43 2.29 12.01 8.68
CA ARG A 43 2.38 13.44 8.43
C ARG A 43 3.60 13.76 7.58
N ASN A 44 3.45 14.68 6.64
CA ASN A 44 4.58 15.19 5.90
C ASN A 44 5.46 16.08 6.81
N PRO A 45 6.73 15.72 7.05
CA PRO A 45 7.63 16.54 7.89
C PRO A 45 7.97 17.90 7.26
N LEU A 46 7.80 18.03 5.95
CA LEU A 46 8.05 19.27 5.19
C LEU A 46 6.78 20.13 5.04
N PHE A 47 5.71 19.79 5.75
CA PHE A 47 4.45 20.50 5.64
C PHE A 47 4.55 21.90 6.26
N GLU A 48 4.20 22.91 5.46
CA GLU A 48 4.09 24.29 5.89
C GLU A 48 2.62 24.74 5.81
N PRO A 49 2.00 25.09 6.95
CA PRO A 49 0.67 25.68 6.95
C PRO A 49 0.64 26.95 6.10
N LYS A 50 -0.25 26.99 5.10
CA LYS A 50 -0.36 28.11 4.14
C LYS A 50 0.95 28.39 3.38
N ALA A 51 1.66 27.32 2.98
CA ALA A 51 2.83 27.42 2.12
C ALA A 51 2.60 28.40 0.95
N LYS A 52 3.54 29.31 0.72
CA LYS A 52 3.47 30.23 -0.42
C LYS A 52 4.16 29.60 -1.63
N LEU A 53 3.69 29.97 -2.82
CA LEU A 53 4.36 29.63 -4.06
C LEU A 53 5.67 30.43 -4.12
N ASP A 54 6.78 29.74 -3.96
CA ASP A 54 8.13 30.28 -4.07
C ASP A 54 8.93 29.35 -4.97
N SER A 55 9.35 29.86 -6.13
CA SER A 55 10.13 29.12 -7.12
C SER A 55 11.60 28.97 -6.74
N ARG A 56 12.08 29.71 -5.74
CA ARG A 56 13.46 29.61 -5.22
C ARG A 56 13.58 28.71 -4.00
N ALA A 57 12.46 28.23 -3.47
CA ALA A 57 12.46 27.30 -2.34
C ALA A 57 13.09 25.96 -2.75
N GLU A 58 13.94 25.42 -1.88
CA GLU A 58 14.59 24.11 -2.07
C GLU A 58 13.56 22.98 -2.25
N VAL A 59 12.47 23.04 -1.48
CA VAL A 59 11.37 22.09 -1.58
C VAL A 59 10.21 22.72 -2.37
N PRO A 60 9.70 22.04 -3.42
CA PRO A 60 8.58 22.53 -4.21
C PRO A 60 7.33 22.80 -3.37
N HIS A 61 6.55 23.81 -3.78
CA HIS A 61 5.29 24.17 -3.12
C HIS A 61 4.29 23.00 -3.04
N SER A 62 4.25 22.13 -4.06
CA SER A 62 3.36 20.96 -4.10
C SER A 62 3.64 19.97 -2.96
N VAL A 63 4.90 19.84 -2.55
CA VAL A 63 5.33 19.04 -1.39
C VAL A 63 5.01 19.78 -0.09
N ARG A 64 5.40 21.06 0.02
CA ARG A 64 5.19 21.84 1.26
C ARG A 64 3.73 22.09 1.60
N SER A 65 2.84 22.12 0.61
CA SER A 65 1.40 22.32 0.80
C SER A 65 0.61 21.02 1.09
N ALA A 66 1.26 19.87 1.04
CA ALA A 66 0.68 18.57 1.35
C ALA A 66 0.96 18.21 2.81
N ASP A 67 -0.07 17.91 3.58
CA ASP A 67 0.03 17.59 5.01
C ASP A 67 0.32 16.11 5.27
N THR A 68 0.07 15.26 4.26
CA THR A 68 0.13 13.80 4.39
C THR A 68 1.15 13.24 3.41
N LEU A 69 1.99 12.34 3.92
CA LEU A 69 2.98 11.59 3.18
C LEU A 69 2.61 10.11 3.23
N ILE A 70 2.46 9.51 2.05
CA ILE A 70 2.32 8.07 1.88
C ILE A 70 3.61 7.57 1.25
N ARG A 71 4.35 6.74 1.99
CA ARG A 71 5.59 6.13 1.52
C ARG A 71 5.37 4.66 1.24
N ILE A 72 5.77 4.22 0.05
CA ILE A 72 5.73 2.84 -0.40
C ILE A 72 7.17 2.39 -0.59
N GLU A 73 7.60 1.42 0.18
CA GLU A 73 8.97 0.91 0.19
C GLU A 73 8.98 -0.55 -0.25
N SER A 74 10.01 -0.97 -0.99
CA SER A 74 10.28 -2.40 -1.20
C SER A 74 11.24 -2.89 -0.14
N ARG A 75 11.00 -4.08 0.42
CA ARG A 75 11.92 -4.74 1.36
C ARG A 75 13.12 -5.39 0.69
N LEU A 76 13.18 -5.39 -0.64
CA LEU A 76 14.36 -5.84 -1.36
C LEU A 76 15.23 -4.62 -1.70
N PRO A 77 16.32 -4.38 -0.93
CA PRO A 77 17.22 -3.27 -1.19
C PRO A 77 17.85 -3.44 -2.57
N GLY A 78 17.88 -2.36 -3.35
CA GLY A 78 18.35 -2.42 -4.73
C GLY A 78 17.43 -3.19 -5.68
N LEU A 79 16.24 -3.66 -5.30
CA LEU A 79 15.29 -4.18 -6.29
C LEU A 79 14.88 -3.08 -7.26
N LEU A 80 14.58 -1.91 -6.72
CA LEU A 80 14.26 -0.70 -7.47
C LEU A 80 15.47 -0.10 -8.20
N GLY A 81 16.70 -0.42 -7.76
CA GLY A 81 17.95 0.10 -8.33
C GLY A 81 18.78 -0.87 -9.18
N SER A 82 18.55 -2.19 -9.13
CA SER A 82 19.41 -3.22 -9.75
C SER A 82 18.67 -4.33 -10.50
N LEU A 83 17.36 -4.52 -10.27
CA LEU A 83 16.55 -5.54 -10.95
C LEU A 83 15.75 -4.92 -12.10
N GLY A 84 16.42 -4.40 -13.13
CA GLY A 84 15.74 -3.84 -14.31
C GLY A 84 14.79 -2.66 -14.01
N SER A 85 13.91 -2.33 -14.98
CA SER A 85 12.90 -1.27 -14.81
C SER A 85 11.77 -1.78 -13.92
N VAL A 86 11.85 -1.51 -12.62
CA VAL A 86 10.75 -1.75 -11.67
C VAL A 86 9.82 -0.54 -11.68
N ASP A 87 8.54 -0.78 -11.98
CA ASP A 87 7.50 0.23 -11.86
C ASP A 87 6.73 0.02 -10.55
N ILE A 88 6.34 1.12 -9.90
CA ILE A 88 5.48 1.09 -8.73
C ILE A 88 4.12 1.67 -9.13
N GLU A 89 3.08 0.85 -9.04
CA GLU A 89 1.70 1.29 -9.21
C GLU A 89 1.05 1.44 -7.84
N ALA A 90 0.50 2.62 -7.57
CA ALA A 90 -0.01 2.98 -6.26
C ALA A 90 -1.36 3.67 -6.39
N ASP A 91 -2.40 2.99 -5.92
CA ASP A 91 -3.76 3.47 -5.86
C ASP A 91 -4.08 3.91 -4.44
N CYS A 92 -4.25 5.22 -4.24
CA CYS A 92 -4.59 5.81 -2.96
C CYS A 92 -6.03 6.34 -3.00
N GLY A 93 -6.81 6.08 -1.97
CA GLY A 93 -8.17 6.61 -1.85
C GLY A 93 -8.47 7.08 -0.43
N LEU A 94 -9.15 8.22 -0.32
CA LEU A 94 -9.54 8.79 0.96
C LEU A 94 -10.85 8.16 1.44
N CYS A 95 -10.82 7.46 2.57
CA CYS A 95 -12.02 6.90 3.21
C CYS A 95 -12.61 7.89 4.20
N GLU A 96 -13.94 7.94 4.26
CA GLU A 96 -14.65 8.64 5.33
C GLU A 96 -15.04 7.66 6.44
N LYS A 97 -14.76 8.02 7.69
CA LYS A 97 -15.23 7.33 8.88
C LYS A 97 -16.13 8.26 9.68
N VAL A 98 -17.41 7.93 9.78
CA VAL A 98 -18.39 8.71 10.55
C VAL A 98 -18.77 7.90 11.78
N THR A 99 -18.47 8.43 12.97
CA THR A 99 -18.90 7.84 14.23
C THR A 99 -20.09 8.62 14.77
N TYR A 100 -21.17 7.92 15.10
CA TYR A 100 -22.38 8.50 15.68
C TYR A 100 -22.43 8.23 17.18
N TYR A 101 -22.81 9.26 17.92
CA TYR A 101 -22.85 9.27 19.38
C TYR A 101 -24.29 9.39 19.88
N SER A 102 -24.58 8.67 20.96
CA SER A 102 -25.84 8.76 21.65
C SER A 102 -25.95 10.09 22.41
N ILE A 103 -27.13 10.42 22.90
CA ILE A 103 -27.35 11.58 23.79
C ILE A 103 -26.48 11.50 25.06
N LYS A 104 -26.08 10.28 25.47
CA LYS A 104 -25.20 10.04 26.61
C LYS A 104 -23.71 10.13 26.26
N GLY A 105 -23.36 10.51 25.02
CA GLY A 105 -21.99 10.67 24.55
C GLY A 105 -21.26 9.36 24.20
N SER A 106 -21.94 8.20 24.25
CA SER A 106 -21.34 6.92 23.86
C SER A 106 -21.44 6.68 22.35
N PRO A 107 -20.37 6.20 21.68
CA PRO A 107 -20.45 5.82 20.27
C PRO A 107 -21.36 4.59 20.14
N TYR A 108 -22.36 4.65 19.27
CA TYR A 108 -23.30 3.53 19.04
C TYR A 108 -23.23 2.98 17.62
N SER A 109 -22.79 3.78 16.64
CA SER A 109 -22.57 3.32 15.27
C SER A 109 -21.32 3.95 14.69
N THR A 110 -20.68 3.25 13.76
CA THR A 110 -19.57 3.76 12.97
C THR A 110 -19.74 3.30 11.53
N ASP A 111 -19.95 4.27 10.64
CA ASP A 111 -20.04 4.02 9.21
C ASP A 111 -18.68 4.28 8.59
N ILE A 112 -18.23 3.37 7.73
CA ILE A 112 -17.00 3.49 6.97
C ILE A 112 -17.38 3.50 5.49
N GLN A 113 -17.10 4.61 4.81
CA GLN A 113 -17.27 4.72 3.36
C GLN A 113 -15.92 4.55 2.68
N ALA A 114 -15.81 3.46 1.91
CA ALA A 114 -14.65 3.23 1.07
C ALA A 114 -14.64 4.24 -0.10
N PRO A 115 -13.45 4.65 -0.56
CA PRO A 115 -13.30 5.56 -1.68
C PRO A 115 -13.87 4.92 -2.95
N THR A 116 -14.70 5.68 -3.67
CA THR A 116 -15.20 5.28 -4.98
C THR A 116 -14.19 5.58 -6.09
N ILE A 117 -13.26 6.51 -5.85
CA ILE A 117 -12.29 7.02 -6.84
C ILE A 117 -10.91 7.15 -6.19
N CYS A 118 -9.85 6.86 -6.95
CA CYS A 118 -8.47 7.13 -6.54
C CYS A 118 -8.20 8.64 -6.46
N SER A 119 -7.49 9.06 -5.43
CA SER A 119 -7.04 10.44 -5.27
C SER A 119 -5.72 10.65 -6.01
N ILE A 120 -5.59 11.82 -6.65
CA ILE A 120 -4.37 12.20 -7.36
C ILE A 120 -3.42 12.87 -6.36
N PRO A 121 -2.16 12.40 -6.24
CA PRO A 121 -1.18 13.06 -5.36
C PRO A 121 -0.84 14.46 -5.89
N LYS A 122 -0.57 15.39 -4.97
CA LYS A 122 -0.09 16.74 -5.31
C LYS A 122 1.34 16.73 -5.83
N ALA A 123 2.14 15.81 -5.31
CA ALA A 123 3.51 15.59 -5.73
C ALA A 123 3.87 14.12 -5.54
N GLN A 124 4.81 13.66 -6.34
CA GLN A 124 5.42 12.34 -6.22
C GLN A 124 6.93 12.48 -6.32
N ARG A 125 7.66 11.65 -5.59
CA ARG A 125 9.12 11.64 -5.55
C ARG A 125 9.61 10.23 -5.29
N LEU A 126 10.72 9.87 -5.92
CA LEU A 126 11.48 8.67 -5.58
C LEU A 126 12.59 9.08 -4.61
N TYR A 127 12.67 8.42 -3.45
CA TYR A 127 13.66 8.70 -2.42
C TYR A 127 14.10 7.43 -1.71
N ASN A 128 15.40 7.14 -1.68
CA ASN A 128 15.96 5.96 -0.99
C ASN A 128 15.20 4.65 -1.26
N ASP A 129 15.03 4.28 -2.53
CA ASP A 129 14.26 3.08 -2.92
C ASP A 129 12.81 3.06 -2.38
N SER A 130 12.20 4.24 -2.24
CA SER A 130 10.80 4.41 -1.87
C SER A 130 10.08 5.39 -2.79
N LEU A 131 8.80 5.11 -3.06
CA LEU A 131 7.89 6.06 -3.69
C LEU A 131 7.19 6.86 -2.59
N GLU A 132 7.43 8.16 -2.60
CA GLU A 132 6.78 9.14 -1.72
C GLU A 132 5.68 9.86 -2.50
N LEU A 133 4.45 9.72 -2.02
CA LEU A 133 3.26 10.36 -2.55
C LEU A 133 2.74 11.38 -1.53
N TYR A 134 2.53 12.60 -1.98
CA TYR A 134 2.12 13.71 -1.13
C TYR A 134 0.65 14.07 -1.37
N PHE A 135 -0.15 14.06 -0.31
CA PHE A 135 -1.59 14.32 -0.35
C PHE A 135 -2.00 15.44 0.59
N SER A 136 -3.18 16.01 0.34
CA SER A 136 -3.86 16.90 1.27
C SER A 136 -5.05 16.18 1.89
N THR A 137 -4.95 15.89 3.18
CA THR A 137 -6.04 15.34 3.96
C THR A 137 -6.92 16.47 4.46
N PRO A 138 -8.25 16.38 4.26
CA PRO A 138 -9.17 17.34 4.86
C PRO A 138 -9.04 17.31 6.40
N PRO A 139 -9.23 18.46 7.07
CA PRO A 139 -9.19 18.49 8.53
C PRO A 139 -10.24 17.52 9.11
N ALA A 140 -9.87 16.86 10.20
CA ALA A 140 -10.81 16.04 10.95
C ALA A 140 -11.92 16.94 11.52
N ASN A 141 -13.15 16.42 11.50
CA ASN A 141 -14.30 17.03 12.15
C ASN A 141 -14.61 18.48 11.68
N THR A 142 -14.61 18.72 10.37
CA THR A 142 -14.94 20.03 9.76
C THR A 142 -16.32 20.56 10.16
N ASP A 143 -17.26 19.68 10.55
CA ASP A 143 -18.60 20.02 11.03
C ASP A 143 -18.83 19.37 12.42
N PRO A 144 -18.33 20.00 13.50
CA PRO A 144 -18.37 19.46 14.84
C PRO A 144 -19.81 19.43 15.36
N SER A 145 -20.34 18.22 15.54
CA SER A 145 -21.63 17.99 16.17
C SER A 145 -21.45 17.05 17.36
N PRO A 146 -22.17 17.26 18.48
CA PRO A 146 -22.07 16.38 19.64
C PRO A 146 -22.54 14.94 19.34
N PHE A 147 -23.26 14.72 18.23
CA PHE A 147 -23.83 13.43 17.85
C PHE A 147 -23.10 12.75 16.70
N LYS A 148 -22.14 13.41 16.05
CA LYS A 148 -21.37 12.83 14.94
C LYS A 148 -19.94 13.37 14.93
N THR A 149 -18.98 12.50 14.64
CA THR A 149 -17.61 12.90 14.33
C THR A 149 -17.20 12.31 13.00
N ARG A 150 -16.68 13.16 12.11
CA ARG A 150 -16.16 12.76 10.79
C ARG A 150 -14.64 12.72 10.84
N ASN A 151 -14.08 11.58 10.51
CA ASN A 151 -12.64 11.35 10.42
C ASN A 151 -12.29 10.81 9.04
N TRP A 152 -11.06 11.07 8.61
CA TRP A 152 -10.55 10.62 7.32
C TRP A 152 -9.37 9.69 7.54
N TYR A 153 -9.26 8.65 6.71
CA TYR A 153 -8.06 7.81 6.65
C TYR A 153 -7.78 7.40 5.22
N TRP A 154 -6.50 7.20 4.90
CA TRP A 154 -6.08 6.76 3.58
C TRP A 154 -6.12 5.25 3.48
N ALA A 155 -6.85 4.73 2.49
CA ALA A 155 -6.68 3.38 2.01
C ALA A 155 -5.67 3.40 0.87
N VAL A 156 -4.65 2.56 0.96
CA VAL A 156 -3.55 2.51 -0.01
C VAL A 156 -3.43 1.10 -0.53
N ARG A 157 -3.34 0.99 -1.85
CA ARG A 157 -3.13 -0.24 -2.57
C ARG A 157 -1.88 -0.04 -3.40
N ALA A 158 -0.84 -0.83 -3.17
CA ALA A 158 0.41 -0.72 -3.91
C ALA A 158 0.79 -2.06 -4.56
N GLN A 159 1.25 -1.98 -5.81
CA GLN A 159 1.78 -3.09 -6.58
C GLN A 159 3.15 -2.72 -7.14
N LEU A 160 4.13 -3.61 -7.00
CA LEU A 160 5.43 -3.45 -7.68
C LEU A 160 5.43 -4.35 -8.91
N ILE A 161 5.79 -3.78 -10.07
CA ILE A 161 5.83 -4.48 -11.34
C ILE A 161 7.31 -4.58 -11.74
N LEU A 162 7.84 -5.80 -11.63
CA LEU A 162 9.17 -6.12 -12.13
C LEU A 162 9.06 -6.50 -13.61
N LYS A 163 9.62 -5.66 -14.47
CA LYS A 163 9.74 -5.95 -15.90
C LYS A 163 11.03 -6.73 -16.15
N ASN A 164 10.92 -8.00 -16.53
CA ASN A 164 12.06 -8.79 -16.98
C ASN A 164 11.83 -9.23 -18.44
N CYS A 165 12.89 -9.51 -19.21
CA CYS A 165 12.85 -9.80 -20.65
C CYS A 165 11.81 -10.88 -21.04
N GLY A 166 10.55 -10.46 -21.25
CA GLY A 166 9.42 -11.28 -21.69
C GLY A 166 8.23 -11.38 -20.73
N GLU A 167 8.39 -11.07 -19.43
CA GLU A 167 7.31 -11.22 -18.43
C GLU A 167 7.30 -10.09 -17.38
N ASN A 168 6.11 -9.60 -17.07
CA ASN A 168 5.87 -8.68 -15.96
C ASN A 168 5.47 -9.50 -14.72
N ARG A 169 6.22 -9.34 -13.63
CA ARG A 169 5.97 -10.01 -12.34
C ARG A 169 5.45 -8.99 -11.34
N HIS A 170 4.36 -9.31 -10.65
CA HIS A 170 3.62 -8.37 -9.80
C HIS A 170 3.80 -8.71 -8.30
N PHE A 171 4.20 -7.75 -7.48
CA PHE A 171 4.36 -7.96 -6.03
C PHE A 171 3.34 -7.15 -5.22
N PRO A 172 2.79 -7.70 -4.13
CA PRO A 172 3.17 -8.94 -3.44
C PRO A 172 2.79 -10.23 -4.20
N ALA A 173 3.69 -11.22 -4.21
CA ALA A 173 3.39 -12.49 -4.86
C ALA A 173 2.21 -13.18 -4.17
N PRO A 174 1.40 -13.97 -4.90
CA PRO A 174 0.24 -14.64 -4.34
C PRO A 174 0.69 -15.68 -3.30
N GLY A 175 -0.14 -15.85 -2.26
CA GLY A 175 0.14 -16.82 -1.20
C GLY A 175 0.32 -18.24 -1.74
N VAL A 176 0.91 -19.10 -0.90
CA VAL A 176 1.29 -20.49 -1.21
C VAL A 176 0.12 -21.34 -1.74
N LYS A 177 -1.13 -21.02 -1.35
CA LYS A 177 -2.36 -21.70 -1.82
C LYS A 177 -3.08 -20.99 -2.97
N GLY A 178 -2.59 -19.83 -3.39
CA GLY A 178 -3.20 -19.00 -4.43
C GLY A 178 -2.69 -19.35 -5.83
N LEU A 179 -3.62 -19.40 -6.79
CA LEU A 179 -3.30 -19.50 -8.23
C LEU A 179 -2.39 -18.31 -8.62
N ALA A 180 -1.26 -18.59 -9.27
CA ALA A 180 -0.27 -17.56 -9.64
C ALA A 180 -0.62 -16.74 -10.87
N LEU A 181 -1.76 -17.01 -11.51
CA LEU A 181 -2.12 -16.36 -12.75
C LEU A 181 -2.61 -14.94 -12.49
N TYR A 182 -1.81 -13.97 -12.92
CA TYR A 182 -2.24 -12.58 -13.00
C TYR A 182 -3.29 -12.43 -14.11
N VAL A 183 -4.55 -12.25 -13.70
CA VAL A 183 -5.70 -11.99 -14.58
C VAL A 183 -5.98 -10.47 -14.62
N PRO A 184 -6.56 -9.90 -15.69
CA PRO A 184 -6.81 -8.45 -15.80
C PRO A 184 -7.66 -7.84 -14.68
N VAL A 185 -8.41 -8.66 -13.93
CA VAL A 185 -9.16 -8.23 -12.73
C VAL A 185 -8.23 -7.74 -11.61
N HIS A 186 -6.97 -8.18 -11.59
CA HIS A 186 -5.96 -7.75 -10.62
C HIS A 186 -5.33 -6.39 -10.94
N ALA A 187 -5.60 -5.83 -12.12
CA ALA A 187 -5.05 -4.54 -12.55
C ALA A 187 -5.72 -3.33 -11.90
N LYS A 188 -6.83 -3.51 -11.17
CA LYS A 188 -7.54 -2.41 -10.52
C LYS A 188 -7.61 -2.62 -9.02
N ALA A 189 -7.21 -1.62 -8.25
CA ALA A 189 -7.37 -1.64 -6.81
C ALA A 189 -8.85 -1.74 -6.42
N ASN A 190 -9.13 -2.59 -5.43
CA ASN A 190 -10.44 -2.65 -4.80
C ASN A 190 -10.30 -2.31 -3.32
N PHE A 191 -10.77 -1.13 -2.95
CA PHE A 191 -10.69 -0.61 -1.59
C PHE A 191 -11.69 -1.26 -0.62
N ASN A 192 -12.71 -1.98 -1.13
CA ASN A 192 -13.71 -2.68 -0.31
C ASN A 192 -13.22 -4.03 0.21
N LYS A 193 -12.17 -4.59 -0.42
CA LYS A 193 -11.56 -5.85 0.00
C LYS A 193 -10.13 -5.57 0.46
N ALA A 194 -9.78 -6.10 1.61
CA ALA A 194 -8.39 -6.21 2.03
C ALA A 194 -7.83 -7.57 1.61
N GLU A 195 -6.51 -7.71 1.59
CA GLU A 195 -5.77 -8.96 1.36
C GLU A 195 -5.93 -9.53 -0.04
N LEU A 196 -6.07 -8.66 -1.04
CA LEU A 196 -6.11 -9.12 -2.42
C LEU A 196 -4.72 -9.60 -2.85
N PRO A 197 -4.63 -10.75 -3.52
CA PRO A 197 -3.36 -11.19 -4.10
C PRO A 197 -2.85 -10.11 -5.07
N PHE A 198 -1.54 -9.91 -5.10
CA PHE A 198 -0.86 -8.88 -5.90
C PHE A 198 -1.04 -7.42 -5.46
N TRP A 199 -1.71 -7.17 -4.33
CA TRP A 199 -1.85 -5.84 -3.74
C TRP A 199 -1.36 -5.80 -2.29
N ALA A 200 -0.49 -4.83 -2.00
CA ALA A 200 -0.13 -4.49 -0.63
C ALA A 200 -1.12 -3.47 -0.06
N ASP A 201 -1.60 -3.74 1.15
CA ASP A 201 -2.56 -2.90 1.88
C ASP A 201 -1.93 -2.24 3.10
N GLU A 202 -2.39 -1.04 3.46
CA GLU A 202 -1.90 -0.27 4.60
C GLU A 202 -2.11 -0.94 5.97
N LYS A 203 -3.03 -1.92 6.05
CA LYS A 203 -3.34 -2.64 7.31
C LYS A 203 -2.39 -3.80 7.56
N ASN A 204 -2.10 -4.59 6.52
CA ASN A 204 -1.31 -5.82 6.65
C ASN A 204 0.17 -5.60 6.39
N HIS A 205 0.50 -4.55 5.66
CA HIS A 205 1.88 -4.18 5.33
C HIS A 205 2.31 -2.90 6.05
N LYS A 206 1.60 -2.57 7.14
CA LYS A 206 2.00 -1.49 8.03
C LYS A 206 3.34 -1.84 8.66
N VAL A 207 4.33 -0.96 8.52
CA VAL A 207 5.50 -1.02 9.38
C VAL A 207 5.04 -0.63 10.78
N SER A 208 5.26 -1.50 11.77
CA SER A 208 5.15 -1.09 13.15
C SER A 208 6.23 -0.05 13.40
N SER A 209 5.88 1.24 13.36
CA SER A 209 6.73 2.29 13.88
C SER A 209 6.86 2.04 15.39
N ASN A 210 7.97 1.43 15.80
CA ASN A 210 8.43 1.59 17.17
C ASN A 210 8.95 3.03 17.26
N GLU A 211 8.08 3.94 17.72
CA GLU A 211 8.52 5.13 18.46
C GLU A 211 8.69 4.75 19.93
#